data_AF-A0A969XWU9-F1
#
_entry.id   AF-A0A969XWU9-F1
#
_cell.length_a   1.000
_cell.length_b   1.000
_cell.length_c   1.000
_cell.angle_alpha   90.00
_cell.angle_beta   90.00
_cell.angle_gamma   90.00
#
_symmetry.space_group_name_H-M   'P 1'
#
loop_
_entity.id
_entity.type
_entity.pdbx_description
1 polymer ?
#
loop_
_entity_poly.entity_id
_entity_poly.type
_entity_poly.pdbx_seq_one_letter_code
_entity_poly.pdbx_strand_id
1 'polypeptide(L)'
;MRSFKLTAGMLLCLAAAGSAAAGMVAVGPIDPVSGFPVWFQDSNGLATEIAPFGDPFGIADEPDPANPFSMQIGFGTEGFWWSAEARMDLPGGDDARLVLAQEAAFMGDESAVFGNNFAFGRLRVRFDARVDGTYVVTHPFGTLTFENVTAEDGVNYTDDNGDLYPYKNDERVLNSAIGPFLIATTGAPAGYLGDPAVDTAVTGSPMGTNVFRIQGPDNAFSNDADNLPDVVETDLFTVSGKLYAGTVFEVTDDGAALRLAAGTVVALEVGNGPGTTLTLDGGTLAATTVNATVVQNGGLLSPGASPGTTVINGDYQLGAGGAILVEIAGLGGPGATDGNDWVDINGTATLDGNLAVDLLAELDAQDVGAAFVVLSYDHLVGEFAGLPDGTQLAVPTDFGTVYLFDVDYGTRSFDSIRLTLASVDASICNPGDADGDGDVDLDDFVILKNNFGTAAGATCATGDFDGDGDVDLDDFVLLKNAFGTTY
;
A
#
# COMPACT_ATOMS: atom_id res chain seq x y z
N MET A 1 -8.12 -13.81 29.41
CA MET A 1 -9.06 -13.77 28.27
C MET A 1 -10.11 -14.86 28.41
N ARG A 2 -11.33 -14.50 28.78
CA ARG A 2 -12.50 -15.41 28.73
C ARG A 2 -13.01 -15.42 27.28
N SER A 3 -13.53 -16.55 26.82
CA SER A 3 -14.09 -16.69 25.47
C SER A 3 -15.28 -15.75 25.28
N PHE A 4 -15.18 -14.81 24.35
CA PHE A 4 -16.24 -13.87 23.97
C PHE A 4 -17.48 -14.64 23.47
N LYS A 5 -18.66 -14.31 24.01
CA LYS A 5 -19.95 -14.70 23.43
C LYS A 5 -20.52 -13.48 22.72
N LEU A 6 -20.86 -13.60 21.44
CA LEU A 6 -21.60 -12.54 20.75
C LEU A 6 -23.02 -12.45 21.34
N THR A 7 -23.25 -11.48 22.21
CA THR A 7 -24.57 -10.93 22.49
C THR A 7 -24.67 -9.60 21.76
N ALA A 8 -25.65 -9.47 20.86
CA ALA A 8 -25.83 -8.26 20.04
C ALA A 8 -26.37 -7.09 20.89
N GLY A 9 -25.49 -6.44 21.66
CA GLY A 9 -25.64 -5.08 22.14
C GLY A 9 -24.88 -4.14 21.21
N MET A 10 -25.53 -3.10 20.70
CA MET A 10 -24.88 -2.11 19.82
C MET A 10 -23.96 -1.22 20.68
N LEU A 11 -22.68 -1.56 20.75
CA LEU A 11 -21.64 -0.71 21.35
C LEU A 11 -21.39 0.47 20.40
N LEU A 12 -21.71 1.68 20.86
CA LEU A 12 -21.51 2.90 20.07
C LEU A 12 -20.20 3.58 20.50
N CYS A 13 -19.25 3.68 19.57
CA CYS A 13 -18.02 4.44 19.76
C CYS A 13 -18.19 5.83 19.13
N LEU A 14 -18.03 6.89 19.92
CA LEU A 14 -17.94 8.26 19.42
C LEU A 14 -16.49 8.72 19.53
N ALA A 15 -15.86 8.95 18.38
CA ALA A 15 -14.59 9.68 18.30
C ALA A 15 -14.88 11.19 18.34
N ALA A 16 -14.40 11.88 19.38
CA ALA A 16 -14.42 13.33 19.40
C ALA A 16 -13.23 13.83 18.57
N ALA A 17 -13.45 14.05 17.27
CA ALA A 17 -12.45 14.64 16.38
C ALA A 17 -12.24 16.12 16.73
N GLY A 18 -11.34 16.41 17.69
CA GLY A 18 -10.51 17.59 17.54
C GLY A 18 -9.66 17.36 16.30
N SER A 19 -9.76 18.21 15.28
CA SER A 19 -9.06 18.03 14.00
C SER A 19 -7.56 17.83 14.22
N ALA A 20 -7.12 16.57 14.29
CA ALA A 20 -5.72 16.22 14.20
C ALA A 20 -5.33 16.52 12.75
N ALA A 21 -4.36 17.41 12.55
CA ALA A 21 -3.69 17.50 11.26
C ALA A 21 -3.14 16.10 10.94
N ALA A 22 -3.24 15.66 9.68
CA ALA A 22 -2.70 14.37 9.23
C ALA A 22 -1.28 14.18 9.78
N GLY A 23 -1.10 13.11 10.56
CA GLY A 23 0.15 12.83 11.26
C GLY A 23 1.25 12.35 10.33
N MET A 24 0.81 11.61 9.31
CA MET A 24 1.58 11.13 8.16
C MET A 24 1.41 12.10 6.99
N VAL A 25 2.49 12.37 6.26
CA VAL A 25 2.49 13.45 5.24
C VAL A 25 3.06 13.05 3.89
N ALA A 26 3.81 11.95 3.81
CA ALA A 26 4.30 11.45 2.53
C ALA A 26 4.52 9.94 2.59
N VAL A 27 4.37 9.32 1.43
CA VAL A 27 4.66 7.92 1.16
C VAL A 27 5.79 7.83 0.15
N GLY A 28 6.68 6.86 0.36
CA GLY A 28 7.77 6.57 -0.53
C GLY A 28 7.32 5.82 -1.78
N PRO A 29 8.18 5.77 -2.81
CA PRO A 29 7.91 4.99 -4.01
C PRO A 29 7.69 3.51 -3.68
N ILE A 30 6.92 2.83 -4.50
CA ILE A 30 6.68 1.39 -4.37
C ILE A 30 7.95 0.62 -4.72
N ASP A 31 8.35 -0.30 -3.85
CA ASP A 31 9.40 -1.27 -4.13
C ASP A 31 8.86 -2.32 -5.10
N PRO A 32 9.42 -2.43 -6.34
CA PRO A 32 8.93 -3.39 -7.33
C PRO A 32 9.14 -4.85 -6.91
N VAL A 33 9.97 -5.13 -5.91
CA VAL A 33 10.17 -6.48 -5.38
C VAL A 33 9.09 -6.85 -4.39
N SER A 34 8.82 -6.00 -3.40
CA SER A 34 7.86 -6.32 -2.33
C SER A 34 6.44 -5.86 -2.60
N GLY A 35 6.25 -4.92 -3.53
CA GLY A 35 4.96 -4.29 -3.80
C GLY A 35 4.55 -3.28 -2.72
N PHE A 36 5.39 -2.98 -1.73
CA PHE A 36 5.07 -2.02 -0.65
C PHE A 36 5.85 -0.70 -0.81
N PRO A 37 5.36 0.42 -0.22
CA PRO A 37 6.15 1.64 -0.12
C PRO A 37 7.49 1.42 0.59
N VAL A 38 8.57 1.92 0.01
CA VAL A 38 9.90 1.82 0.64
C VAL A 38 9.92 2.51 2.00
N TRP A 39 9.18 3.61 2.15
CA TRP A 39 9.11 4.35 3.41
C TRP A 39 7.78 5.06 3.61
N PHE A 40 7.49 5.42 4.86
CA PHE A 40 6.46 6.39 5.23
C PHE A 40 7.08 7.54 6.02
N GLN A 41 6.67 8.78 5.74
CA GLN A 41 7.17 9.97 6.41
C GLN A 41 6.07 10.68 7.21
N ASP A 42 6.42 11.06 8.44
CA ASP A 42 5.56 11.81 9.33
C ASP A 42 5.71 13.33 9.18
N SER A 43 4.79 14.07 9.81
CA SER A 43 4.78 15.54 9.82
C SER A 43 5.98 16.19 10.53
N ASN A 44 6.81 15.42 11.24
CA ASN A 44 8.09 15.87 11.80
C ASN A 44 9.27 15.64 10.84
N GLY A 45 9.02 15.06 9.67
CA GLY A 45 10.02 14.77 8.63
C GLY A 45 10.79 13.47 8.85
N LEU A 46 10.40 12.64 9.81
CA LEU A 46 11.01 11.33 10.01
C LEU A 46 10.38 10.33 9.05
N ALA A 47 11.23 9.57 8.36
CA ALA A 47 10.81 8.48 7.50
C ALA A 47 11.24 7.13 8.09
N THR A 48 10.36 6.13 8.02
CA THR A 48 10.68 4.75 8.43
C THR A 48 10.49 3.78 7.29
N GLU A 49 11.26 2.68 7.31
CA GLU A 49 11.18 1.55 6.38
C GLU A 49 10.81 0.26 7.14
N ILE A 50 10.31 -0.76 6.44
CA ILE A 50 10.06 -2.08 7.04
C ILE A 50 11.39 -2.70 7.47
N ALA A 51 11.44 -3.16 8.72
CA ALA A 51 12.52 -4.00 9.20
C ALA A 51 12.20 -5.48 8.93
N PRO A 52 13.07 -6.25 8.25
CA PRO A 52 12.80 -7.66 7.98
C PRO A 52 12.82 -8.48 9.27
N PHE A 53 12.24 -9.68 9.22
CA PHE A 53 12.30 -10.62 10.33
C PHE A 53 13.73 -10.91 10.76
N GLY A 54 13.96 -10.93 12.08
CA GLY A 54 15.28 -11.12 12.67
C GLY A 54 16.09 -9.84 12.86
N ASP A 55 15.60 -8.68 12.41
CA ASP A 55 16.11 -7.38 12.88
C ASP A 55 15.84 -7.27 14.40
N PRO A 56 16.86 -6.98 15.23
CA PRO A 56 16.72 -6.99 16.68
C PRO A 56 15.80 -5.89 17.23
N PHE A 57 15.49 -4.87 16.43
CA PHE A 57 14.67 -3.73 16.82
C PHE A 57 13.48 -3.50 15.88
N GLY A 58 13.28 -4.42 14.93
CA GLY A 58 12.13 -4.48 14.05
C GLY A 58 11.02 -5.38 14.58
N ILE A 59 9.84 -5.28 13.95
CA ILE A 59 8.75 -6.24 14.13
C ILE A 59 8.31 -6.65 12.73
N ALA A 60 8.26 -7.95 12.50
CA ALA A 60 7.76 -8.56 11.28
C ALA A 60 7.50 -10.04 11.58
N ASP A 61 6.58 -10.66 10.85
CA ASP A 61 6.34 -12.09 10.97
C ASP A 61 7.47 -12.91 10.33
N GLU A 62 7.67 -14.11 10.88
CA GLU A 62 8.66 -15.06 10.35
C GLU A 62 8.32 -15.42 8.89
N PRO A 63 9.27 -15.32 7.96
CA PRO A 63 9.06 -15.73 6.59
C PRO A 63 8.63 -17.19 6.50
N ASP A 64 7.60 -17.49 5.70
CA ASP A 64 7.19 -18.86 5.45
C ASP A 64 8.24 -19.54 4.53
N PRO A 65 8.95 -20.58 5.02
CA PRO A 65 9.95 -21.28 4.20
C PRO A 65 9.39 -21.97 2.96
N ALA A 66 8.08 -22.21 2.91
CA ALA A 66 7.38 -22.79 1.75
C ALA A 66 6.97 -21.72 0.72
N ASN A 67 7.03 -20.44 1.06
CA ASN A 67 6.63 -19.33 0.21
C ASN A 67 7.88 -18.53 -0.26
N PRO A 68 8.30 -18.68 -1.53
CA PRO A 68 9.48 -17.98 -2.06
C PRO A 68 9.37 -16.46 -2.01
N PHE A 69 8.16 -15.91 -2.13
CA PHE A 69 7.92 -14.47 -2.07
C PHE A 69 8.09 -13.94 -0.64
N SER A 70 7.52 -14.63 0.36
CA SER A 70 7.76 -14.34 1.78
C SER A 70 9.26 -14.36 2.13
N MET A 71 9.99 -15.36 1.64
CA MET A 71 11.45 -15.45 1.81
C MET A 71 12.22 -14.32 1.11
N GLN A 72 11.69 -13.79 -0.01
CA GLN A 72 12.30 -12.72 -0.79
C GLN A 72 12.14 -11.35 -0.12
N ILE A 73 10.94 -11.05 0.39
CA ILE A 73 10.65 -9.77 1.06
C ILE A 73 11.14 -9.74 2.51
N GLY A 74 11.43 -10.91 3.09
CA GLY A 74 12.03 -11.04 4.42
C GLY A 74 11.02 -10.96 5.57
N PHE A 75 9.73 -11.14 5.30
CA PHE A 75 8.69 -11.31 6.31
C PHE A 75 7.54 -12.21 5.84
N GLY A 76 6.79 -12.72 6.81
CA GLY A 76 5.61 -13.58 6.64
C GLY A 76 4.35 -12.79 6.28
N THR A 77 3.34 -12.91 7.14
CA THR A 77 2.00 -12.35 6.95
C THR A 77 1.91 -10.85 7.24
N GLU A 78 2.65 -10.34 8.23
CA GLU A 78 2.70 -8.91 8.56
C GLU A 78 4.14 -8.35 8.60
N GLY A 79 4.29 -7.10 8.14
CA GLY A 79 5.50 -6.29 8.25
C GLY A 79 5.18 -4.91 8.81
N PHE A 80 6.14 -4.25 9.49
CA PHE A 80 5.87 -2.99 10.18
C PHE A 80 6.89 -1.91 9.80
N TRP A 81 6.39 -0.77 9.30
CA TRP A 81 7.20 0.46 9.19
C TRP A 81 7.36 1.12 10.55
N TRP A 82 6.33 1.03 11.40
CA TRP A 82 6.33 1.60 12.75
C TRP A 82 5.28 0.91 13.62
N SER A 83 5.57 0.78 14.91
CA SER A 83 4.60 0.33 15.92
C SER A 83 4.90 0.97 17.27
N ALA A 84 3.86 1.38 17.99
CA ALA A 84 3.92 1.76 19.39
C ALA A 84 2.76 1.10 20.16
N GLU A 85 3.12 0.32 21.17
CA GLU A 85 2.15 -0.43 21.96
C GLU A 85 2.26 -0.09 23.44
N ALA A 86 1.14 0.19 24.08
CA ALA A 86 1.07 0.37 25.53
C ALA A 86 0.23 -0.74 26.16
N ARG A 87 0.70 -1.23 27.31
CA ARG A 87 0.01 -2.22 28.15
C ARG A 87 -0.15 -1.70 29.56
N MET A 88 -1.28 -2.01 30.18
CA MET A 88 -1.55 -1.74 31.59
C MET A 88 -2.14 -2.96 32.26
N ASP A 89 -1.60 -3.32 33.42
CA ASP A 89 -2.27 -4.25 34.33
C ASP A 89 -3.49 -3.56 34.95
N LEU A 90 -4.66 -4.16 34.80
CA LEU A 90 -5.89 -3.71 35.43
C LEU A 90 -6.11 -4.45 36.76
N PRO A 91 -6.82 -3.81 37.72
CA PRO A 91 -7.21 -4.45 38.96
C PRO A 91 -7.86 -5.81 38.72
N GLY A 92 -7.54 -6.78 39.57
CA GLY A 92 -8.10 -8.13 39.53
C GLY A 92 -7.63 -9.03 38.38
N GLY A 93 -6.53 -8.66 37.72
CA GLY A 93 -5.71 -9.55 36.88
C GLY A 93 -6.02 -9.52 35.39
N ASP A 94 -6.80 -8.53 34.93
CA ASP A 94 -7.03 -8.28 33.50
C ASP A 94 -5.98 -7.29 32.97
N ASP A 95 -5.88 -7.14 31.65
CA ASP A 95 -4.97 -6.18 31.00
C ASP A 95 -5.71 -5.26 30.03
N ALA A 96 -5.18 -4.04 29.87
CA ALA A 96 -5.57 -3.11 28.82
C ALA A 96 -4.43 -2.95 27.82
N ARG A 97 -4.76 -2.91 26.53
CA ARG A 97 -3.81 -2.80 25.43
C ARG A 97 -4.25 -1.74 24.44
N LEU A 98 -3.29 -0.87 24.08
CA LEU A 98 -3.37 0.07 22.96
C LEU A 98 -2.31 -0.34 21.93
N VAL A 99 -2.71 -0.52 20.67
CA VAL A 99 -1.80 -0.76 19.54
C VAL A 99 -1.96 0.37 18.54
N LEU A 100 -0.84 1.00 18.18
CA LEU A 100 -0.73 2.03 17.15
C LEU A 100 0.33 1.55 16.16
N ALA A 101 0.02 1.41 14.87
CA ALA A 101 1.00 0.86 13.94
C ALA A 101 0.77 1.28 12.50
N GLN A 102 1.85 1.37 11.74
CA GLN A 102 1.85 1.47 10.28
C GLN A 102 2.32 0.12 9.73
N GLU A 103 1.40 -0.60 9.11
CA GLU A 103 1.49 -2.05 8.86
C GLU A 103 1.36 -2.41 7.38
N ALA A 104 2.10 -3.43 6.97
CA ALA A 104 2.02 -4.13 5.70
C ALA A 104 1.36 -5.49 5.95
N ALA A 105 0.38 -5.85 5.13
CA ALA A 105 -0.24 -7.17 5.15
C ALA A 105 -0.67 -7.62 3.75
N PHE A 106 -1.30 -8.79 3.68
CA PHE A 106 -1.80 -9.38 2.46
C PHE A 106 -3.29 -9.74 2.56
N MET A 107 -4.03 -9.48 1.49
CA MET A 107 -5.45 -9.83 1.40
C MET A 107 -5.66 -11.35 1.33
N GLY A 108 -6.91 -11.78 1.50
CA GLY A 108 -7.31 -13.19 1.36
C GLY A 108 -7.01 -13.99 2.63
N ASP A 109 -6.17 -15.02 2.53
CA ASP A 109 -5.78 -15.87 3.66
C ASP A 109 -4.54 -15.36 4.41
N GLU A 110 -4.17 -14.10 4.20
CA GLU A 110 -3.01 -13.39 4.76
C GLU A 110 -1.66 -13.91 4.24
N SER A 111 -1.64 -14.90 3.34
CA SER A 111 -0.41 -15.41 2.74
C SER A 111 0.30 -14.32 1.92
N ALA A 112 1.63 -14.24 2.06
CA ALA A 112 2.44 -13.33 1.26
C ALA A 112 2.34 -13.65 -0.23
N VAL A 113 1.59 -12.84 -0.97
CA VAL A 113 1.39 -12.96 -2.41
C VAL A 113 1.57 -11.58 -3.01
N PHE A 114 2.50 -11.45 -3.95
CA PHE A 114 2.68 -10.22 -4.71
C PHE A 114 1.38 -9.86 -5.44
N GLY A 115 0.93 -8.62 -5.33
CA GLY A 115 -0.35 -8.18 -5.86
C GLY A 115 -1.53 -8.36 -4.91
N ASN A 116 -1.35 -8.97 -3.72
CA ASN A 116 -2.33 -8.95 -2.62
C ASN A 116 -1.88 -8.01 -1.47
N ASN A 117 -0.73 -7.38 -1.62
CA ASN A 117 -0.11 -6.51 -0.62
C ASN A 117 -0.92 -5.22 -0.42
N PHE A 118 -1.07 -4.82 0.83
CA PHE A 118 -1.66 -3.53 1.19
C PHE A 118 -1.06 -2.93 2.46
N ALA A 119 -1.03 -1.60 2.52
CA ALA A 119 -0.54 -0.83 3.66
C ALA A 119 -1.69 -0.15 4.41
N PHE A 120 -1.66 -0.20 5.74
CA PHE A 120 -2.68 0.42 6.57
C PHE A 120 -2.12 0.94 7.90
N GLY A 121 -2.77 1.96 8.44
CA GLY A 121 -2.57 2.43 9.80
C GLY A 121 -3.59 1.82 10.73
N ARG A 122 -3.12 1.29 11.86
CA ARG A 122 -3.94 0.66 12.90
C ARG A 122 -4.00 1.53 14.15
N LEU A 123 -5.21 1.70 14.67
CA LEU A 123 -5.49 2.06 16.05
C LEU A 123 -6.39 0.99 16.68
N ARG A 124 -5.90 0.30 17.69
CA ARG A 124 -6.67 -0.74 18.39
C ARG A 124 -6.64 -0.55 19.90
N VAL A 125 -7.80 -0.67 20.52
CA VAL A 125 -7.97 -0.62 21.98
C VAL A 125 -8.70 -1.87 22.45
N ARG A 126 -8.13 -2.55 23.45
CA ARG A 126 -8.73 -3.73 24.09
C ARG A 126 -8.59 -3.65 25.60
N PHE A 127 -9.68 -3.89 26.32
CA PHE A 127 -9.66 -4.12 27.77
C PHE A 127 -10.95 -4.77 28.25
N ASP A 128 -10.86 -5.54 29.33
CA ASP A 128 -12.03 -6.07 30.02
C ASP A 128 -12.61 -5.01 30.98
N ALA A 129 -13.92 -4.78 30.90
CA ALA A 129 -14.63 -3.90 31.83
C ALA A 129 -15.14 -4.68 33.04
N ARG A 130 -15.18 -4.05 34.22
CA ARG A 130 -15.70 -4.66 35.46
C ARG A 130 -17.07 -4.15 35.87
N VAL A 131 -17.43 -2.98 35.37
CA VAL A 131 -18.66 -2.27 35.68
C VAL A 131 -19.25 -1.78 34.38
N ASP A 132 -20.55 -1.94 34.22
CA ASP A 132 -21.26 -1.41 33.07
C ASP A 132 -21.21 0.12 33.08
N GLY A 133 -20.93 0.75 31.94
CA GLY A 133 -20.93 2.21 31.86
C GLY A 133 -20.25 2.80 30.64
N THR A 134 -19.86 4.06 30.77
CA THR A 134 -19.16 4.81 29.72
C THR A 134 -17.68 4.86 30.04
N TYR A 135 -16.86 4.54 29.05
CA TYR A 135 -15.41 4.58 29.15
C TYR A 135 -14.84 5.60 28.16
N VAL A 136 -13.93 6.43 28.63
CA VAL A 136 -13.20 7.42 27.81
C VAL A 136 -11.74 7.02 27.77
N VAL A 137 -11.23 6.77 26.56
CA VAL A 137 -9.84 6.39 26.32
C VAL A 137 -9.10 7.59 25.73
N THR A 138 -8.11 8.11 26.45
CA THR A 138 -7.16 9.09 25.91
C THR A 138 -5.92 8.36 25.42
N HIS A 139 -5.51 8.65 24.19
CA HIS A 139 -4.32 8.06 23.56
C HIS A 139 -3.49 9.16 22.89
N PRO A 140 -2.29 8.85 22.36
CA PRO A 140 -1.41 9.83 21.75
C PRO A 140 -1.96 10.65 20.58
N PHE A 141 -3.01 10.18 19.92
CA PHE A 141 -3.58 10.86 18.75
C PHE A 141 -4.99 11.40 18.96
N GLY A 142 -5.57 11.24 20.16
CA GLY A 142 -6.94 11.70 20.41
C GLY A 142 -7.63 11.06 21.59
N THR A 143 -8.97 11.02 21.52
CA THR A 143 -9.82 10.46 22.54
C THR A 143 -10.98 9.68 21.92
N LEU A 144 -11.24 8.49 22.44
CA LEU A 144 -12.35 7.63 22.07
C LEU A 144 -13.33 7.52 23.24
N THR A 145 -14.62 7.66 22.97
CA THR A 145 -15.68 7.45 23.97
C THR A 145 -16.48 6.20 23.61
N PHE A 146 -16.50 5.24 24.51
CA PHE A 146 -17.28 4.00 24.41
C PHE A 146 -18.48 4.10 25.36
N GLU A 147 -19.67 4.28 24.79
CA GLU A 147 -20.90 4.36 25.57
C GLU A 147 -21.51 2.97 25.76
N ASN A 148 -22.13 2.73 26.92
CA ASN A 148 -22.86 1.49 27.23
C ASN A 148 -22.01 0.19 27.14
N VAL A 149 -20.74 0.26 27.53
CA VAL A 149 -19.88 -0.91 27.71
C VAL A 149 -20.46 -1.78 28.82
N THR A 150 -20.54 -3.10 28.60
CA THR A 150 -20.93 -4.05 29.64
C THR A 150 -19.68 -4.72 30.22
N ALA A 151 -19.76 -5.16 31.48
CA ALA A 151 -18.70 -5.94 32.13
C ALA A 151 -18.54 -7.35 31.53
N GLU A 152 -19.51 -7.83 30.74
CA GLU A 152 -19.40 -9.09 30.01
C GLU A 152 -18.60 -8.94 28.72
N ASP A 153 -18.76 -7.82 28.02
CA ASP A 153 -18.18 -7.59 26.69
C ASP A 153 -16.87 -6.79 26.72
N GLY A 154 -16.70 -5.86 27.66
CA GLY A 154 -15.55 -4.96 27.67
C GLY A 154 -15.44 -4.12 26.38
N VAL A 155 -14.22 -3.74 26.02
CA VAL A 155 -13.92 -3.02 24.78
C VAL A 155 -13.01 -3.86 23.90
N ASN A 156 -13.41 -4.04 22.64
CA ASN A 156 -12.59 -4.58 21.57
C ASN A 156 -12.81 -3.74 20.31
N TYR A 157 -12.02 -2.69 20.16
CA TYR A 157 -12.13 -1.71 19.09
C TYR A 157 -10.90 -1.73 18.19
N THR A 158 -11.12 -1.70 16.87
CA THR A 158 -10.07 -1.58 15.86
C THR A 158 -10.53 -0.58 14.80
N ASP A 159 -9.66 0.36 14.49
CA ASP A 159 -9.74 1.26 13.34
C ASP A 159 -8.49 0.98 12.48
N ASP A 160 -8.69 0.19 11.43
CA ASP A 160 -7.66 -0.09 10.42
C ASP A 160 -8.02 0.80 9.22
N ASN A 161 -7.27 1.88 9.05
CA ASN A 161 -7.47 2.84 7.97
C ASN A 161 -6.28 2.76 7.02
N GLY A 162 -6.53 2.43 5.76
CA GLY A 162 -5.52 2.20 4.75
C GLY A 162 -6.19 1.91 3.43
N ASP A 163 -5.38 1.57 2.44
CA ASP A 163 -5.92 1.15 1.17
C ASP A 163 -6.24 -0.34 1.25
N LEU A 164 -7.51 -0.71 1.39
CA LEU A 164 -7.95 -2.12 1.35
C LEU A 164 -7.98 -2.67 -0.09
N TYR A 165 -7.36 -1.95 -1.03
CA TYR A 165 -7.18 -2.35 -2.41
C TYR A 165 -5.72 -2.77 -2.63
N PRO A 166 -5.49 -3.93 -3.26
CA PRO A 166 -4.14 -4.38 -3.55
C PRO A 166 -3.40 -3.42 -4.48
N TYR A 167 -2.07 -3.42 -4.40
CA TYR A 167 -1.15 -2.71 -5.30
C TYR A 167 -1.15 -1.17 -5.25
N LYS A 168 -2.24 -0.51 -4.84
CA LYS A 168 -2.35 0.96 -4.97
C LYS A 168 -1.63 1.77 -3.89
N ASN A 169 -1.38 1.24 -2.69
CA ASN A 169 -0.49 1.80 -1.65
C ASN A 169 -0.39 3.35 -1.64
N ASP A 170 -1.55 4.01 -1.76
CA ASP A 170 -1.64 5.41 -2.15
C ASP A 170 -1.58 6.33 -0.92
N GLU A 171 -1.83 7.62 -1.16
CA GLU A 171 -1.92 8.62 -0.10
C GLU A 171 -3.05 8.35 0.91
N ARG A 172 -3.95 7.36 0.72
CA ARG A 172 -5.08 7.12 1.64
C ARG A 172 -4.62 6.65 3.01
N VAL A 173 -3.52 5.91 3.08
CA VAL A 173 -2.93 5.55 4.38
C VAL A 173 -2.39 6.77 5.14
N LEU A 174 -2.18 7.91 4.47
CA LEU A 174 -1.86 9.16 5.14
C LEU A 174 -3.07 9.75 5.89
N ASN A 175 -4.29 9.25 5.62
CA ASN A 175 -5.50 9.62 6.34
C ASN A 175 -5.68 8.82 7.65
N SER A 176 -4.84 7.84 7.95
CA SER A 176 -4.93 7.08 9.19
C SER A 176 -4.86 8.03 10.39
N ALA A 177 -5.65 7.74 11.44
CA ALA A 177 -5.71 8.55 12.66
C ALA A 177 -4.47 8.37 13.57
N ILE A 178 -3.32 8.06 12.97
CA ILE A 178 -2.05 7.83 13.63
C ILE A 178 -0.98 8.76 13.04
N GLY A 179 -0.05 9.17 13.89
CA GLY A 179 1.06 10.03 13.53
C GLY A 179 0.97 11.45 14.15
N PRO A 180 2.09 12.18 14.19
CA PRO A 180 3.44 11.74 13.82
C PRO A 180 3.97 10.60 14.70
N PHE A 181 5.07 9.96 14.29
CA PHE A 181 5.54 8.75 14.95
C PHE A 181 5.88 9.02 16.41
N LEU A 182 5.47 8.10 17.29
CA LEU A 182 5.95 8.13 18.68
C LEU A 182 7.36 7.58 18.73
N ILE A 183 8.20 8.25 19.51
CA ILE A 183 9.63 7.98 19.63
C ILE A 183 9.93 7.72 21.10
N ALA A 184 10.74 6.71 21.39
CA ALA A 184 11.25 6.47 22.73
C ALA A 184 12.06 7.67 23.22
N THR A 185 11.73 8.20 24.40
CA THR A 185 12.45 9.34 25.00
C THR A 185 13.85 9.00 25.46
N THR A 186 14.10 7.72 25.75
CA THR A 186 15.40 7.19 26.13
C THR A 186 15.60 5.78 25.56
N GLY A 187 16.86 5.42 25.31
CA GLY A 187 17.21 4.04 24.96
C GLY A 187 17.01 3.63 23.50
N ALA A 188 16.53 4.52 22.63
CA ALA A 188 16.41 4.23 21.19
C ALA A 188 17.79 3.85 20.58
N PRO A 189 17.92 2.68 19.95
CA PRO A 189 19.13 2.30 19.22
C PRO A 189 19.40 3.25 18.05
N ALA A 190 20.68 3.38 17.65
CA ALA A 190 21.04 4.21 16.50
C ALA A 190 20.36 3.68 15.22
N GLY A 191 19.62 4.55 14.52
CA GLY A 191 18.86 4.18 13.32
C GLY A 191 17.44 3.71 13.59
N TYR A 192 16.96 3.75 14.84
CA TYR A 192 15.61 3.29 15.20
C TYR A 192 14.89 4.31 16.09
N LEU A 193 13.55 4.27 16.07
CA LEU A 193 12.68 5.12 16.90
C LEU A 193 12.49 4.57 18.32
N GLY A 194 12.83 3.30 18.55
CA GLY A 194 12.70 2.64 19.85
C GLY A 194 13.27 1.21 19.83
N ASP A 195 13.11 0.53 20.97
CA ASP A 195 13.39 -0.89 21.13
C ASP A 195 12.07 -1.59 21.54
N PRO A 196 11.53 -2.50 20.71
CA PRO A 196 10.26 -3.17 21.01
C PRO A 196 10.33 -4.14 22.19
N ALA A 197 11.53 -4.44 22.70
CA ALA A 197 11.73 -5.31 23.87
C ALA A 197 11.74 -4.53 25.20
N VAL A 198 11.62 -3.19 25.18
CA VAL A 198 11.76 -2.35 26.37
C VAL A 198 10.60 -1.37 26.49
N ASP A 199 9.91 -1.41 27.63
CA ASP A 199 8.94 -0.39 28.02
C ASP A 199 9.64 0.95 28.28
N THR A 200 9.22 2.00 27.58
CA THR A 200 9.83 3.33 27.64
C THR A 200 8.80 4.44 27.52
N ALA A 201 9.07 5.58 28.15
CA ALA A 201 8.26 6.77 27.93
C ALA A 201 8.45 7.30 26.50
N VAL A 202 7.40 7.83 25.89
CA VAL A 202 7.43 8.31 24.50
C VAL A 202 7.20 9.81 24.36
N THR A 203 7.60 10.35 23.21
CA THR A 203 7.25 11.68 22.73
C THR A 203 6.75 11.59 21.29
N GLY A 204 6.11 12.64 20.79
CA GLY A 204 5.64 12.72 19.40
C GLY A 204 4.13 12.92 19.28
N SER A 205 3.36 12.79 20.36
CA SER A 205 1.92 13.07 20.34
C SER A 205 1.65 14.51 19.85
N PRO A 206 0.84 14.71 18.79
CA PRO A 206 0.44 16.03 18.33
C PRO A 206 -0.50 16.74 19.32
N MET A 207 -1.15 15.97 20.20
CA MET A 207 -2.07 16.45 21.23
C MET A 207 -1.36 16.73 22.57
N GLY A 208 -0.05 16.45 22.66
CA GLY A 208 0.70 16.52 23.91
C GLY A 208 0.32 15.43 24.93
N THR A 209 -0.38 14.39 24.49
CA THR A 209 -0.87 13.27 25.31
C THR A 209 -0.02 12.02 25.08
N ASN A 210 1.23 11.97 25.53
CA ASN A 210 2.09 10.78 25.40
C ASN A 210 1.75 9.66 26.41
N VAL A 211 0.45 9.35 26.55
CA VAL A 211 -0.09 8.43 27.55
C VAL A 211 -1.20 7.58 26.95
N PHE A 212 -1.39 6.40 27.51
CA PHE A 212 -2.60 5.60 27.34
C PHE A 212 -3.38 5.65 28.66
N ARG A 213 -4.53 6.33 28.64
CA ARG A 213 -5.40 6.53 29.81
C ARG A 213 -6.78 5.96 29.55
N ILE A 214 -7.33 5.26 30.53
CA ILE A 214 -8.73 4.84 30.53
C ILE A 214 -9.41 5.47 31.74
N GLN A 215 -10.45 6.25 31.48
CA GLN A 215 -11.38 6.72 32.49
C GLN A 215 -12.66 5.91 32.39
N GLY A 216 -13.04 5.24 33.47
CA GLY A 216 -14.27 4.45 33.56
C GLY A 216 -15.31 5.09 34.47
N PRO A 217 -16.49 4.47 34.61
CA PRO A 217 -17.45 4.84 35.65
C PRO A 217 -16.86 4.64 37.06
N ASP A 218 -17.60 5.07 38.08
CA ASP A 218 -17.28 4.78 39.48
C ASP A 218 -17.07 3.27 39.70
N ASN A 219 -16.05 2.94 40.49
CA ASN A 219 -15.60 1.57 40.79
C ASN A 219 -15.11 0.75 39.57
N ALA A 220 -14.79 1.39 38.43
CA ALA A 220 -14.25 0.69 37.26
C ALA A 220 -12.85 0.13 37.51
N PHE A 221 -12.00 0.85 38.27
CA PHE A 221 -10.60 0.48 38.52
C PHE A 221 -10.19 0.59 39.99
N SER A 222 -11.07 1.05 40.86
CA SER A 222 -10.89 1.06 42.30
C SER A 222 -12.13 0.47 42.98
N ASN A 223 -12.05 0.22 44.29
CA ASN A 223 -13.24 -0.09 45.11
C ASN A 223 -13.51 1.07 46.08
N ASP A 224 -13.27 2.31 45.63
CA ASP A 224 -13.50 3.47 46.47
C ASP A 224 -15.01 3.81 46.56
N ALA A 225 -15.35 4.67 47.51
CA ALA A 225 -16.76 4.99 47.82
C ALA A 225 -17.09 6.45 47.47
N ASP A 226 -16.31 7.08 46.59
CA ASP A 226 -16.39 8.51 46.34
C ASP A 226 -17.36 8.91 45.20
N ASN A 227 -17.89 7.93 44.47
CA ASN A 227 -18.80 8.08 43.33
C ASN A 227 -18.20 8.92 42.18
N LEU A 228 -16.88 8.95 42.02
CA LEU A 228 -16.18 9.64 40.94
C LEU A 228 -15.71 8.66 39.86
N PRO A 229 -15.49 9.14 38.62
CA PRO A 229 -14.86 8.32 37.58
C PRO A 229 -13.47 7.84 37.99
N ASP A 230 -13.22 6.54 37.87
CA ASP A 230 -11.90 5.95 38.09
C ASP A 230 -11.00 6.14 36.87
N VAL A 231 -9.69 6.29 37.10
CA VAL A 231 -8.70 6.46 36.04
C VAL A 231 -7.51 5.52 36.24
N VAL A 232 -7.10 4.85 35.16
CA VAL A 232 -5.82 4.16 35.03
C VAL A 232 -5.03 4.75 33.86
N GLU A 233 -3.72 4.81 33.98
CA GLU A 233 -2.83 5.38 32.97
C GLU A 233 -1.45 4.72 32.99
N THR A 234 -0.85 4.64 31.81
CA THR A 234 0.58 4.43 31.61
C THR A 234 1.12 5.44 30.61
N ASP A 235 2.36 5.87 30.82
CA ASP A 235 3.18 6.61 29.86
C ASP A 235 4.20 5.70 29.16
N LEU A 236 4.21 4.40 29.49
CA LEU A 236 5.15 3.42 28.94
C LEU A 236 4.58 2.73 27.70
N PHE A 237 5.42 2.66 26.67
CA PHE A 237 5.17 1.98 25.41
C PHE A 237 6.38 1.14 25.03
N THR A 238 6.18 0.06 24.28
CA THR A 238 7.22 -0.52 23.42
C THR A 238 7.12 0.14 22.05
N VAL A 239 8.26 0.45 21.43
CA VAL A 239 8.30 1.17 20.15
C VAL A 239 9.23 0.47 19.17
N SER A 240 8.76 0.23 17.96
CA SER A 240 9.53 -0.23 16.80
C SER A 240 9.41 0.79 15.66
N GLY A 241 10.48 0.92 14.87
CA GLY A 241 10.47 1.77 13.69
C GLY A 241 11.91 2.01 13.23
N LYS A 242 12.29 1.40 12.11
CA LYS A 242 13.62 1.55 11.52
C LYS A 242 13.62 2.81 10.68
N LEU A 243 14.52 3.74 10.99
CA LEU A 243 14.66 4.98 10.22
C LEU A 243 15.11 4.66 8.81
N TYR A 244 14.37 5.17 7.84
CA TYR A 244 14.79 5.16 6.45
C TYR A 244 15.97 6.13 6.31
N ALA A 245 17.15 5.59 6.03
CA ALA A 245 18.38 6.38 5.91
C ALA A 245 18.51 7.09 4.55
N GLY A 246 17.57 6.86 3.63
CA GLY A 246 17.80 7.13 2.21
C GLY A 246 18.84 6.18 1.62
N THR A 247 18.87 6.04 0.30
CA THR A 247 20.04 5.46 -0.35
C THR A 247 21.17 6.47 -0.30
N VAL A 248 22.31 6.05 0.25
CA VAL A 248 23.56 6.78 0.04
C VAL A 248 23.86 6.69 -1.45
N PHE A 249 23.68 7.81 -2.14
CA PHE A 249 24.26 8.04 -3.46
C PHE A 249 25.79 8.06 -3.27
N GLU A 250 26.45 6.91 -3.41
CA GLU A 250 27.91 6.88 -3.52
C GLU A 250 28.29 7.46 -4.89
N VAL A 251 28.63 8.75 -4.89
CA VAL A 251 29.49 9.30 -5.95
C VAL A 251 30.88 8.73 -5.72
N THR A 252 31.17 7.59 -6.32
CA THR A 252 32.56 7.18 -6.50
C THR A 252 33.12 8.04 -7.63
N ASP A 253 33.64 9.21 -7.28
CA ASP A 253 34.39 10.03 -8.24
C ASP A 253 35.75 9.37 -8.53
N ASP A 254 35.71 8.30 -9.32
CA ASP A 254 36.86 7.82 -10.12
C ASP A 254 36.82 8.43 -11.55
N GLY A 255 36.04 9.51 -11.73
CA GLY A 255 36.07 10.32 -12.94
C GLY A 255 35.21 9.87 -14.12
N ALA A 256 34.25 8.93 -13.99
CA ALA A 256 33.33 8.60 -15.11
C ALA A 256 31.99 7.89 -14.78
N ALA A 257 31.82 7.21 -13.64
CA ALA A 257 30.67 6.32 -13.43
C ALA A 257 29.87 6.63 -12.15
N LEU A 258 28.56 6.78 -12.29
CA LEU A 258 27.58 6.87 -11.21
C LEU A 258 26.85 5.53 -11.06
N ARG A 259 26.55 5.10 -9.83
CA ARG A 259 25.92 3.79 -9.58
C ARG A 259 24.75 3.87 -8.60
N LEU A 260 23.62 3.27 -8.98
CA LEU A 260 22.47 2.99 -8.12
C LEU A 260 22.38 1.48 -7.89
N ALA A 261 22.65 1.03 -6.66
CA ALA A 261 22.67 -0.40 -6.33
C ALA A 261 21.35 -0.90 -5.73
N ALA A 262 20.60 -0.03 -5.04
CA ALA A 262 19.33 -0.35 -4.35
C ALA A 262 18.59 0.96 -4.01
N GLY A 263 17.34 0.83 -3.53
CA GLY A 263 16.43 1.90 -3.09
C GLY A 263 16.12 2.94 -4.17
N THR A 264 15.53 4.09 -3.80
CA THR A 264 14.95 5.00 -4.81
C THR A 264 15.62 6.35 -4.90
N VAL A 265 15.88 6.79 -6.12
CA VAL A 265 16.32 8.14 -6.46
C VAL A 265 15.19 8.87 -7.16
N VAL A 266 14.74 9.98 -6.58
CA VAL A 266 13.82 10.92 -7.22
C VAL A 266 14.55 12.23 -7.47
N ALA A 267 14.67 12.67 -8.72
CA ALA A 267 15.45 13.85 -9.07
C ALA A 267 14.91 14.58 -10.30
N LEU A 268 15.15 15.89 -10.40
CA LEU A 268 14.89 16.62 -11.63
C LEU A 268 15.96 16.29 -12.70
N GLU A 269 17.22 16.17 -12.28
CA GLU A 269 18.34 15.88 -13.15
C GLU A 269 19.34 14.93 -12.47
N VAL A 270 19.82 13.93 -13.21
CA VAL A 270 20.87 12.99 -12.78
C VAL A 270 21.94 12.87 -13.86
N GLY A 271 23.19 12.67 -13.46
CA GLY A 271 24.32 12.45 -14.39
C GLY A 271 25.34 13.59 -14.37
N ASN A 272 26.52 13.31 -14.90
CA ASN A 272 27.66 14.22 -14.88
C ASN A 272 27.99 14.79 -16.27
N GLY A 273 27.03 14.71 -17.21
CA GLY A 273 27.14 15.24 -18.55
C GLY A 273 27.46 14.18 -19.62
N PRO A 274 27.51 14.59 -20.89
CA PRO A 274 27.70 13.69 -22.03
C PRO A 274 28.97 12.85 -21.91
N GLY A 275 28.87 11.54 -22.15
CA GLY A 275 29.99 10.59 -22.10
C GLY A 275 30.28 9.99 -20.71
N THR A 276 29.44 10.29 -19.70
CA THR A 276 29.46 9.61 -18.40
C THR A 276 28.50 8.42 -18.40
N THR A 277 28.68 7.48 -17.47
CA THR A 277 27.80 6.31 -17.33
C THR A 277 27.08 6.32 -16.00
N LEU A 278 25.76 6.14 -16.02
CA LEU A 278 24.94 5.82 -14.87
C LEU A 278 24.57 4.34 -14.93
N THR A 279 24.99 3.56 -13.95
CA THR A 279 24.67 2.14 -13.85
C THR A 279 23.63 1.89 -12.77
N LEU A 280 22.55 1.19 -13.12
CA LEU A 280 21.51 0.72 -12.21
C LEU A 280 21.69 -0.79 -12.04
N ASP A 281 22.16 -1.21 -10.86
CA ASP A 281 22.26 -2.62 -10.50
C ASP A 281 21.01 -3.11 -9.75
N GLY A 282 20.20 -2.19 -9.22
CA GLY A 282 18.97 -2.42 -8.45
C GLY A 282 18.28 -1.09 -8.08
N GLY A 283 17.21 -1.14 -7.29
CA GLY A 283 16.49 0.06 -6.84
C GLY A 283 15.57 0.68 -7.91
N THR A 284 15.10 1.91 -7.68
CA THR A 284 14.23 2.66 -8.59
C THR A 284 14.85 4.01 -8.93
N LEU A 285 14.89 4.37 -10.21
CA LEU A 285 15.26 5.71 -10.66
C LEU A 285 14.02 6.40 -11.23
N ALA A 286 13.67 7.54 -10.64
CA ALA A 286 12.71 8.49 -11.18
C ALA A 286 13.39 9.84 -11.40
N ALA A 287 13.73 10.12 -12.65
CA ALA A 287 14.44 11.34 -13.00
C ALA A 287 13.86 12.01 -14.25
N THR A 288 13.59 13.31 -14.19
CA THR A 288 13.08 14.03 -15.37
C THR A 288 14.12 14.10 -16.49
N THR A 289 15.39 14.25 -16.14
CA THR A 289 16.50 14.29 -17.10
C THR A 289 17.67 13.46 -16.61
N VAL A 290 18.24 12.64 -17.49
CA VAL A 290 19.45 11.86 -17.25
C VAL A 290 20.51 12.27 -18.27
N ASN A 291 21.54 12.97 -17.80
CA ASN A 291 22.68 13.43 -18.59
C ASN A 291 23.83 12.42 -18.51
N ALA A 292 23.60 11.20 -18.99
CA ALA A 292 24.58 10.10 -19.04
C ALA A 292 24.12 9.00 -20.01
N THR A 293 25.05 8.13 -20.41
CA THR A 293 24.69 6.78 -20.88
C THR A 293 24.17 5.98 -19.69
N VAL A 294 23.04 5.32 -19.83
CA VAL A 294 22.44 4.52 -18.76
C VAL A 294 22.65 3.03 -19.05
N VAL A 295 23.14 2.30 -18.05
CA VAL A 295 23.30 0.85 -18.07
C VAL A 295 22.48 0.26 -16.92
N GLN A 296 21.31 -0.27 -17.22
CA GLN A 296 20.41 -0.88 -16.24
C GLN A 296 20.58 -2.41 -16.25
N ASN A 297 21.44 -2.89 -15.36
CA ASN A 297 21.62 -4.32 -15.11
C ASN A 297 20.47 -4.91 -14.28
N GLY A 298 19.86 -4.09 -13.42
CA GLY A 298 18.76 -4.44 -12.52
C GLY A 298 17.95 -3.23 -12.08
N GLY A 299 16.91 -3.45 -11.27
CA GLY A 299 16.06 -2.38 -10.74
C GLY A 299 15.07 -1.80 -11.76
N LEU A 300 14.49 -0.66 -11.44
CA LEU A 300 13.39 -0.02 -12.15
C LEU A 300 13.74 1.39 -12.61
N LEU A 301 13.42 1.70 -13.87
CA LEU A 301 13.30 3.08 -14.35
C LEU A 301 11.80 3.43 -14.36
N SER A 302 11.38 4.42 -13.58
CA SER A 302 9.99 4.88 -13.49
C SER A 302 9.98 6.40 -13.72
N PRO A 303 9.32 6.93 -14.76
CA PRO A 303 9.29 8.36 -15.05
C PRO A 303 8.73 9.31 -13.97
N GLY A 304 8.29 8.78 -12.82
CA GLY A 304 7.83 9.52 -11.65
C GLY A 304 6.32 9.42 -11.49
N ALA A 305 5.70 10.39 -10.82
CA ALA A 305 4.25 10.41 -10.67
C ALA A 305 3.57 10.65 -12.02
N SER A 306 2.67 9.74 -12.41
CA SER A 306 2.04 9.83 -13.71
C SER A 306 1.14 11.05 -13.92
N PRO A 307 1.14 11.61 -15.13
CA PRO A 307 2.06 11.29 -16.24
C PRO A 307 3.45 11.90 -16.02
N GLY A 308 4.46 11.05 -15.93
CA GLY A 308 5.87 11.34 -15.74
C GLY A 308 6.66 11.29 -17.05
N THR A 309 7.79 11.98 -17.09
CA THR A 309 8.68 11.98 -18.25
C THR A 309 10.11 11.78 -17.82
N THR A 310 10.85 10.90 -18.51
CA THR A 310 12.30 10.78 -18.39
C THR A 310 12.96 11.06 -19.73
N VAL A 311 13.87 12.04 -19.79
CA VAL A 311 14.72 12.26 -20.97
C VAL A 311 16.14 11.78 -20.69
N ILE A 312 16.63 10.80 -21.45
CA ILE A 312 18.00 10.30 -21.38
C ILE A 312 18.82 10.93 -22.51
N ASN A 313 19.74 11.81 -22.15
CA ASN A 313 20.69 12.45 -23.07
C ASN A 313 21.92 11.57 -23.30
N GLY A 314 21.71 10.36 -23.84
CA GLY A 314 22.73 9.37 -24.13
C GLY A 314 22.15 8.03 -24.57
N ASP A 315 23.02 7.04 -24.73
CA ASP A 315 22.59 5.66 -24.98
C ASP A 315 21.94 5.05 -23.72
N TYR A 316 21.00 4.12 -23.93
CA TYR A 316 20.31 3.40 -22.86
C TYR A 316 20.43 1.90 -23.10
N GLN A 317 20.94 1.16 -22.11
CA GLN A 317 21.04 -0.29 -22.15
C GLN A 317 20.22 -0.90 -21.01
N LEU A 318 19.14 -1.59 -21.37
CA LEU A 318 18.31 -2.38 -20.46
C LEU A 318 18.71 -3.85 -20.54
N GLY A 319 19.40 -4.33 -19.50
CA GLY A 319 19.72 -5.76 -19.35
C GLY A 319 18.55 -6.57 -18.80
N ALA A 320 18.63 -7.90 -18.95
CA ALA A 320 17.57 -8.84 -18.57
C ALA A 320 17.06 -8.75 -17.11
N GLY A 321 17.85 -8.20 -16.19
CA GLY A 321 17.45 -8.03 -14.79
C GLY A 321 16.72 -6.72 -14.49
N GLY A 322 16.65 -5.79 -15.44
CA GLY A 322 16.02 -4.49 -15.28
C GLY A 322 14.59 -4.43 -15.82
N ALA A 323 13.84 -3.41 -15.41
CA ALA A 323 12.53 -3.09 -15.93
C ALA A 323 12.33 -1.58 -16.12
N ILE A 324 11.47 -1.21 -17.06
CA ILE A 324 10.87 0.13 -17.14
C ILE A 324 9.42 0.00 -16.67
N LEU A 325 8.99 0.88 -15.76
CA LEU A 325 7.58 1.06 -15.40
C LEU A 325 7.03 2.26 -16.16
N VAL A 326 5.88 2.07 -16.80
CA VAL A 326 5.13 3.11 -17.49
C VAL A 326 3.69 3.06 -16.97
N GLU A 327 3.21 4.15 -16.38
CA GLU A 327 1.83 4.24 -15.95
C GLU A 327 0.98 4.98 -17.01
N ILE A 328 -0.24 4.50 -17.26
CA ILE A 328 -1.20 5.08 -18.21
C ILE A 328 -2.35 5.67 -17.39
N ALA A 329 -2.40 6.99 -17.32
CA ALA A 329 -3.39 7.74 -16.55
C ALA A 329 -4.50 8.35 -17.40
N GLY A 330 -4.46 8.19 -18.73
CA GLY A 330 -5.51 8.63 -19.65
C GLY A 330 -5.03 8.72 -21.10
N LEU A 331 -5.86 9.31 -21.97
CA LEU A 331 -5.69 9.34 -23.43
C LEU A 331 -4.92 10.55 -23.98
N GLY A 332 -4.40 11.42 -23.11
CA GLY A 332 -3.74 12.69 -23.44
C GLY A 332 -2.41 12.55 -24.17
N GLY A 333 -1.81 11.36 -24.17
CA GLY A 333 -0.54 11.05 -24.84
C GLY A 333 0.71 11.19 -23.94
N PRO A 334 1.92 11.02 -24.50
CA PRO A 334 3.16 10.90 -23.73
C PRO A 334 3.47 12.17 -22.93
N GLY A 335 3.58 12.05 -21.60
CA GLY A 335 3.92 13.13 -20.68
C GLY A 335 2.88 14.26 -20.58
N ALA A 336 1.71 14.11 -21.20
CA ALA A 336 0.64 15.10 -21.14
C ALA A 336 -0.23 14.90 -19.90
N THR A 337 -0.87 15.96 -19.39
CA THR A 337 -1.93 15.81 -18.37
C THR A 337 -3.00 14.83 -18.87
N ASP A 338 -3.44 13.89 -18.02
CA ASP A 338 -4.39 12.82 -18.38
C ASP A 338 -3.85 11.92 -19.51
N GLY A 339 -2.54 11.70 -19.55
CA GLY A 339 -1.82 10.92 -20.56
C GLY A 339 -1.10 9.70 -19.97
N ASN A 340 0.08 9.39 -20.52
CA ASN A 340 0.90 8.27 -20.05
C ASN A 340 2.34 8.68 -19.77
N ASP A 341 3.00 7.89 -18.93
CA ASP A 341 4.44 7.96 -18.72
C ASP A 341 5.22 7.80 -20.02
N TRP A 342 6.32 8.53 -20.15
CA TRP A 342 7.14 8.50 -21.35
C TRP A 342 8.64 8.58 -21.07
N VAL A 343 9.40 7.70 -21.73
CA VAL A 343 10.86 7.72 -21.73
C VAL A 343 11.38 8.13 -23.11
N ASP A 344 12.15 9.20 -23.18
CA ASP A 344 12.78 9.71 -24.42
C ASP A 344 14.29 9.49 -24.38
N ILE A 345 14.84 8.72 -25.33
CA ILE A 345 16.25 8.35 -25.39
C ILE A 345 16.91 9.03 -26.58
N ASN A 346 17.72 10.05 -26.33
CA ASN A 346 18.49 10.78 -27.34
C ASN A 346 19.78 10.02 -27.73
N GLY A 347 19.60 8.74 -28.09
CA GLY A 347 20.68 7.80 -28.38
C GLY A 347 20.15 6.42 -28.74
N THR A 348 21.03 5.42 -28.65
CA THR A 348 20.67 4.03 -28.92
C THR A 348 19.99 3.40 -27.69
N ALA A 349 18.76 2.93 -27.86
CA ALA A 349 18.08 2.05 -26.91
C ALA A 349 18.43 0.59 -27.21
N THR A 350 19.10 -0.09 -26.29
CA THR A 350 19.39 -1.53 -26.36
C THR A 350 18.54 -2.26 -25.32
N LEU A 351 17.58 -3.06 -25.77
CA LEU A 351 16.58 -3.71 -24.91
C LEU A 351 16.77 -5.22 -24.84
N ASP A 352 16.81 -5.75 -23.62
CA ASP A 352 16.81 -7.18 -23.28
C ASP A 352 16.04 -7.47 -21.97
N GLY A 353 15.59 -6.43 -21.26
CA GLY A 353 14.84 -6.52 -20.00
C GLY A 353 13.34 -6.29 -20.16
N ASN A 354 12.65 -5.99 -19.06
CA ASN A 354 11.19 -6.05 -19.00
C ASN A 354 10.53 -4.68 -19.20
N LEU A 355 9.31 -4.68 -19.73
CA LEU A 355 8.38 -3.55 -19.70
C LEU A 355 7.25 -3.89 -18.72
N ALA A 356 7.06 -3.06 -17.72
CA ALA A 356 5.92 -3.09 -16.81
C ALA A 356 5.00 -1.92 -17.15
N VAL A 357 3.70 -2.18 -17.16
CA VAL A 357 2.67 -1.19 -17.41
C VAL A 357 1.70 -1.19 -16.25
N ASP A 358 1.41 0.00 -15.73
CA ASP A 358 0.38 0.22 -14.73
C ASP A 358 -0.75 1.06 -15.33
N LEU A 359 -2.00 0.72 -15.02
CA LEU A 359 -3.18 1.41 -15.52
C LEU A 359 -3.82 2.20 -14.38
N LEU A 360 -3.64 3.52 -14.41
CA LEU A 360 -4.26 4.45 -13.47
C LEU A 360 -5.61 4.97 -14.00
N ALA A 361 -5.81 4.92 -15.32
CA ALA A 361 -7.10 5.16 -15.94
C ALA A 361 -7.89 3.87 -16.15
N GLU A 362 -9.19 3.97 -15.98
CA GLU A 362 -10.14 3.01 -16.52
C GLU A 362 -10.31 3.28 -18.01
N LEU A 363 -9.78 2.38 -18.83
CA LEU A 363 -10.03 2.37 -20.27
C LEU A 363 -11.21 1.45 -20.53
N ASP A 364 -11.94 1.68 -21.61
CA ASP A 364 -13.12 0.87 -21.92
C ASP A 364 -13.12 0.39 -23.38
N ALA A 365 -14.24 -0.21 -23.80
CA ALA A 365 -14.40 -0.70 -25.16
C ALA A 365 -14.40 0.41 -26.24
N GLN A 366 -14.74 1.67 -25.91
CA GLN A 366 -14.67 2.79 -26.87
C GLN A 366 -13.23 3.29 -27.06
N ASP A 367 -12.34 3.00 -26.11
CA ASP A 367 -10.92 3.37 -26.18
C ASP A 367 -10.08 2.37 -26.99
N VAL A 368 -10.64 1.23 -27.41
CA VAL A 368 -9.94 0.25 -28.25
C VAL A 368 -9.41 0.92 -29.53
N GLY A 369 -8.11 0.77 -29.75
CA GLY A 369 -7.35 1.46 -30.80
C GLY A 369 -6.59 2.71 -30.31
N ALA A 370 -6.80 3.15 -29.06
CA ALA A 370 -5.96 4.17 -28.43
C ALA A 370 -4.51 3.69 -28.39
N ALA A 371 -3.59 4.59 -28.74
CA ALA A 371 -2.17 4.27 -28.86
C ALA A 371 -1.34 5.15 -27.92
N PHE A 372 -0.53 4.50 -27.08
CA PHE A 372 0.30 5.12 -26.05
C PHE A 372 1.76 4.99 -26.47
N VAL A 373 2.45 6.13 -26.62
CA VAL A 373 3.89 6.13 -26.89
C VAL A 373 4.60 6.04 -25.55
N VAL A 374 5.25 4.91 -25.29
CA VAL A 374 5.86 4.62 -23.98
C VAL A 374 7.36 4.89 -23.97
N LEU A 375 8.00 4.75 -25.13
CA LEU A 375 9.43 4.95 -25.27
C LEU A 375 9.77 5.52 -26.66
N SER A 376 10.70 6.46 -26.72
CA SER A 376 11.24 7.03 -27.97
C SER A 376 12.77 6.94 -27.98
N TYR A 377 13.37 6.82 -29.16
CA TYR A 377 14.82 6.61 -29.33
C TYR A 377 15.36 7.19 -30.64
N ASP A 378 16.67 7.41 -30.75
CA ASP A 378 17.30 7.66 -32.06
C ASP A 378 17.55 6.34 -32.83
N HIS A 379 17.87 5.27 -32.12
CA HIS A 379 18.08 3.94 -32.69
C HIS A 379 17.68 2.84 -31.72
N LEU A 380 17.09 1.76 -32.22
CA LEU A 380 16.70 0.61 -31.41
C LEU A 380 17.52 -0.62 -31.78
N VAL A 381 17.98 -1.33 -30.74
CA VAL A 381 18.59 -2.65 -30.81
C VAL A 381 17.89 -3.57 -29.82
N GLY A 382 17.44 -4.73 -30.28
CA GLY A 382 16.71 -5.68 -29.44
C GLY A 382 15.24 -5.28 -29.23
N GLU A 383 14.60 -5.96 -28.30
CA GLU A 383 13.18 -5.85 -27.96
C GLU A 383 13.05 -6.10 -26.43
N PHE A 384 11.96 -5.68 -25.80
CA PHE A 384 11.66 -6.09 -24.44
C PHE A 384 11.52 -7.61 -24.35
N ALA A 385 11.97 -8.17 -23.23
CA ALA A 385 11.94 -9.60 -22.96
C ALA A 385 10.51 -10.15 -23.10
N GLY A 386 10.34 -11.14 -23.98
CA GLY A 386 9.05 -11.79 -24.20
C GLY A 386 8.01 -10.97 -24.96
N LEU A 387 8.35 -9.76 -25.43
CA LEU A 387 7.44 -8.85 -26.12
C LEU A 387 7.99 -8.43 -27.51
N PRO A 388 8.17 -9.36 -28.46
CA PRO A 388 8.57 -9.00 -29.83
C PRO A 388 7.48 -8.21 -30.57
N ASP A 389 7.85 -7.54 -31.67
CA ASP A 389 6.93 -6.75 -32.49
C ASP A 389 5.66 -7.53 -32.90
N GLY A 390 4.49 -6.93 -32.66
CA GLY A 390 3.18 -7.50 -32.96
C GLY A 390 2.65 -8.52 -31.95
N THR A 391 3.29 -8.65 -30.77
CA THR A 391 2.73 -9.43 -29.66
C THR A 391 1.73 -8.63 -28.84
N GLN A 392 0.97 -9.35 -28.01
CA GLN A 392 0.06 -8.74 -27.05
C GLN A 392 0.67 -8.77 -25.66
N LEU A 393 0.73 -7.60 -25.03
CA LEU A 393 1.00 -7.43 -23.62
C LEU A 393 -0.34 -7.47 -22.88
N ALA A 394 -0.47 -8.41 -21.94
CA ALA A 394 -1.59 -8.44 -21.02
C ALA A 394 -1.26 -7.59 -19.79
N VAL A 395 -2.12 -6.62 -19.50
CA VAL A 395 -2.06 -5.77 -18.31
C VAL A 395 -3.29 -6.10 -17.46
N PRO A 396 -3.16 -7.00 -16.48
CA PRO A 396 -4.25 -7.26 -15.55
C PRO A 396 -4.46 -6.05 -14.64
N THR A 397 -5.70 -5.82 -14.23
CA THR A 397 -6.07 -4.87 -13.17
C THR A 397 -6.62 -5.59 -11.96
N ASP A 398 -6.69 -4.88 -10.84
CA ASP A 398 -7.12 -5.41 -9.55
C ASP A 398 -8.59 -5.90 -9.56
N PHE A 399 -9.39 -5.46 -10.53
CA PHE A 399 -10.77 -5.90 -10.76
C PHE A 399 -10.87 -7.07 -11.74
N GLY A 400 -9.75 -7.72 -12.05
CA GLY A 400 -9.73 -8.90 -12.92
C GLY A 400 -9.93 -8.61 -14.41
N THR A 401 -10.16 -7.33 -14.77
CA THR A 401 -10.14 -6.90 -16.17
C THR A 401 -8.72 -7.01 -16.70
N VAL A 402 -8.57 -7.67 -17.84
CA VAL A 402 -7.28 -7.78 -18.54
C VAL A 402 -7.31 -6.91 -19.77
N TYR A 403 -6.45 -5.90 -19.80
CA TYR A 403 -6.25 -5.07 -20.96
C TYR A 403 -5.20 -5.72 -21.84
N LEU A 404 -5.52 -5.97 -23.11
CA LEU A 404 -4.57 -6.47 -24.09
C LEU A 404 -4.08 -5.31 -24.94
N PHE A 405 -2.77 -5.10 -24.96
CA PHE A 405 -2.13 -4.10 -25.80
C PHE A 405 -1.30 -4.74 -26.89
N ASP A 406 -1.53 -4.38 -28.15
CA ASP A 406 -0.64 -4.72 -29.25
C ASP A 406 0.65 -3.89 -29.13
N VAL A 407 1.80 -4.55 -29.10
CA VAL A 407 3.12 -3.94 -29.02
C VAL A 407 3.66 -3.66 -30.43
N ASP A 408 4.02 -2.40 -30.71
CA ASP A 408 4.59 -1.95 -31.99
C ASP A 408 5.93 -1.22 -31.77
N TYR A 409 7.02 -1.75 -32.33
CA TYR A 409 8.36 -1.14 -32.28
C TYR A 409 8.62 -0.17 -33.45
N GLY A 410 7.58 0.21 -34.20
CA GLY A 410 7.67 1.27 -35.19
C GLY A 410 8.39 0.86 -36.48
N THR A 411 8.47 -0.44 -36.80
CA THR A 411 9.17 -1.03 -37.97
C THR A 411 8.73 -0.46 -39.34
N ARG A 412 7.74 0.43 -39.37
CA ARG A 412 7.16 1.01 -40.57
C ARG A 412 7.20 2.54 -40.68
N SER A 413 7.51 3.34 -39.66
CA SER A 413 7.59 4.82 -39.79
C SER A 413 7.99 5.60 -38.52
N PHE A 414 8.33 4.98 -37.38
CA PHE A 414 8.44 5.71 -36.12
C PHE A 414 9.64 5.30 -35.26
N ASP A 415 10.27 6.32 -34.68
CA ASP A 415 11.40 6.21 -33.75
C ASP A 415 10.89 6.02 -32.30
N SER A 416 9.92 5.12 -32.11
CA SER A 416 9.19 4.95 -30.84
C SER A 416 8.53 3.58 -30.70
N ILE A 417 8.40 3.10 -29.45
CA ILE A 417 7.57 1.95 -29.07
C ILE A 417 6.18 2.43 -28.67
N ARG A 418 5.16 1.76 -29.20
CA ARG A 418 3.76 2.01 -28.89
C ARG A 418 3.07 0.78 -28.34
N LEU A 419 2.16 1.04 -27.40
CA LEU A 419 1.16 0.10 -26.95
C LEU A 419 -0.18 0.56 -27.49
N THR A 420 -0.88 -0.28 -28.26
CA THR A 420 -2.21 0.04 -28.78
C THR A 420 -3.23 -0.83 -28.06
N LEU A 421 -4.22 -0.24 -27.41
CA LEU A 421 -5.26 -1.01 -26.74
C LEU A 421 -6.01 -1.87 -27.78
N ALA A 422 -5.86 -3.18 -27.72
CA ALA A 422 -6.42 -4.13 -28.67
C ALA A 422 -7.80 -4.64 -28.22
N SER A 423 -7.95 -4.88 -26.92
CA SER A 423 -9.21 -5.22 -26.30
C SER A 423 -9.16 -4.99 -24.79
N VAL A 424 -10.31 -4.68 -24.23
CA VAL A 424 -10.58 -4.79 -22.81
C VAL A 424 -11.27 -6.13 -22.61
N ASP A 425 -10.55 -7.14 -22.11
CA ASP A 425 -11.16 -8.40 -21.71
C ASP A 425 -11.79 -8.19 -20.33
N ALA A 426 -12.98 -7.57 -20.35
CA ALA A 426 -13.86 -7.45 -19.19
C ALA A 426 -14.44 -8.83 -18.87
N SER A 427 -13.57 -9.73 -18.44
CA SER A 427 -13.92 -11.10 -18.08
C SER A 427 -14.29 -11.25 -16.60
N ILE A 428 -14.36 -10.17 -15.81
CA ILE A 428 -14.79 -10.26 -14.41
C ILE A 428 -15.82 -9.17 -14.11
N CYS A 429 -16.88 -9.61 -13.43
CA CYS A 429 -18.02 -8.82 -13.00
C CYS A 429 -17.60 -7.81 -11.92
N ASN A 430 -18.14 -6.60 -11.98
CA ASN A 430 -18.21 -5.77 -10.79
C ASN A 430 -19.05 -6.52 -9.75
N PRO A 431 -18.51 -6.87 -8.56
CA PRO A 431 -19.24 -7.71 -7.61
C PRO A 431 -20.59 -7.11 -7.25
N GLY A 432 -21.67 -7.79 -7.61
CA GLY A 432 -23.03 -7.32 -7.35
C GLY A 432 -23.69 -6.49 -8.45
N ASP A 433 -22.97 -6.03 -9.48
CA ASP A 433 -23.49 -5.21 -10.60
C ASP A 433 -23.73 -6.11 -11.81
N ALA A 434 -24.93 -6.67 -11.89
CA ALA A 434 -25.31 -7.66 -12.91
C ALA A 434 -25.85 -7.02 -14.19
N ASP A 435 -26.38 -5.79 -14.17
CA ASP A 435 -26.79 -5.11 -15.40
C ASP A 435 -25.72 -4.21 -16.03
N GLY A 436 -24.60 -4.02 -15.32
CA GLY A 436 -23.41 -3.35 -15.79
C GLY A 436 -23.59 -1.84 -15.88
N ASP A 437 -24.51 -1.27 -15.11
CA ASP A 437 -24.79 0.17 -15.14
C ASP A 437 -23.90 1.00 -14.20
N GLY A 438 -23.01 0.32 -13.45
CA GLY A 438 -21.99 0.93 -12.60
C GLY A 438 -22.49 1.23 -11.20
N ASP A 439 -23.64 0.71 -10.77
CA ASP A 439 -24.01 0.68 -9.37
C ASP A 439 -24.51 -0.70 -8.93
N VAL A 440 -24.66 -0.88 -7.61
CA VAL A 440 -25.17 -2.14 -7.03
C VAL A 440 -26.44 -1.84 -6.29
N ASP A 441 -27.57 -2.21 -6.88
CA ASP A 441 -28.87 -1.90 -6.33
C ASP A 441 -29.89 -3.05 -6.43
N LEU A 442 -31.18 -2.71 -6.38
CA LEU A 442 -32.25 -3.71 -6.42
C LEU A 442 -32.43 -4.33 -7.80
N ASP A 443 -32.01 -3.67 -8.88
CA ASP A 443 -32.12 -4.16 -10.24
C ASP A 443 -31.13 -5.32 -10.47
N ASP A 444 -29.93 -5.25 -9.89
CA ASP A 444 -28.99 -6.38 -9.87
C ASP A 444 -29.49 -7.56 -9.05
N PHE A 445 -30.06 -7.27 -7.88
CA PHE A 445 -30.63 -8.30 -7.02
C PHE A 445 -31.77 -9.03 -7.75
N VAL A 446 -32.55 -8.34 -8.59
CA VAL A 446 -33.58 -8.95 -9.42
C VAL A 446 -32.96 -9.91 -10.43
N ILE A 447 -31.80 -9.58 -11.02
CA ILE A 447 -31.10 -10.44 -11.98
C ILE A 447 -30.57 -11.70 -11.30
N LEU A 448 -29.82 -11.57 -10.21
CA LEU A 448 -29.30 -12.71 -9.44
C LEU A 448 -30.45 -13.63 -9.00
N LYS A 449 -31.50 -13.06 -8.41
CA LYS A 449 -32.66 -13.82 -7.94
C LYS A 449 -33.35 -14.61 -9.06
N ASN A 450 -33.42 -14.05 -10.26
CA ASN A 450 -34.09 -14.71 -11.39
C ASN A 450 -33.29 -15.91 -11.93
N ASN A 451 -31.99 -15.94 -11.71
CA ASN A 451 -31.09 -16.98 -12.19
C ASN A 451 -30.55 -17.89 -11.07
N PHE A 452 -30.93 -17.63 -9.81
CA PHE A 452 -30.49 -18.38 -8.64
C PHE A 452 -30.73 -19.89 -8.79
N GLY A 453 -29.69 -20.69 -8.54
CA GLY A 453 -29.65 -22.14 -8.72
C GLY A 453 -29.24 -22.58 -10.13
N THR A 454 -28.70 -21.69 -10.96
CA THR A 454 -28.01 -22.07 -12.20
C THR A 454 -26.75 -22.84 -11.84
N ALA A 455 -26.57 -24.05 -12.38
CA ALA A 455 -25.54 -24.99 -11.90
C ALA A 455 -24.28 -25.06 -12.80
N ALA A 456 -24.28 -24.35 -13.94
CA ALA A 456 -23.15 -24.26 -14.86
C ALA A 456 -23.48 -23.29 -16.01
N GLY A 457 -22.45 -22.62 -16.54
CA GLY A 457 -22.57 -21.73 -17.69
C GLY A 457 -23.28 -20.41 -17.39
N ALA A 458 -23.33 -20.04 -16.11
CA ALA A 458 -23.69 -18.70 -15.69
C ALA A 458 -22.61 -17.69 -16.10
N THR A 459 -23.00 -16.42 -16.03
CA THR A 459 -22.21 -15.24 -16.37
C THR A 459 -22.57 -14.12 -15.39
N CYS A 460 -21.72 -13.10 -15.29
CA CYS A 460 -21.99 -11.85 -14.56
C CYS A 460 -23.39 -11.28 -14.84
N ALA A 461 -23.77 -11.19 -16.12
CA ALA A 461 -25.09 -10.70 -16.55
C ALA A 461 -26.28 -11.57 -16.11
N THR A 462 -26.00 -12.73 -15.53
CA THR A 462 -26.97 -13.64 -14.92
C THR A 462 -26.80 -13.75 -13.40
N GLY A 463 -25.87 -13.01 -12.79
CA GLY A 463 -25.66 -12.98 -11.34
C GLY A 463 -24.58 -13.93 -10.82
N ASP A 464 -23.66 -14.39 -11.67
CA ASP A 464 -22.43 -15.11 -11.30
C ASP A 464 -21.31 -14.08 -11.06
N PHE A 465 -21.16 -13.70 -9.80
CA PHE A 465 -20.29 -12.61 -9.35
C PHE A 465 -18.91 -13.10 -8.91
N ASP A 466 -18.75 -14.39 -8.58
CA ASP A 466 -17.45 -14.98 -8.25
C ASP A 466 -16.78 -15.68 -9.46
N GLY A 467 -17.50 -15.85 -10.56
CA GLY A 467 -17.00 -16.36 -11.84
C GLY A 467 -16.83 -17.88 -11.87
N ASP A 468 -17.45 -18.62 -10.95
CA ASP A 468 -17.32 -20.08 -10.87
C ASP A 468 -18.22 -20.83 -11.88
N GLY A 469 -19.06 -20.09 -12.60
CA GLY A 469 -19.93 -20.58 -13.64
C GLY A 469 -21.32 -20.99 -13.15
N ASP A 470 -21.66 -20.74 -11.89
CA ASP A 470 -22.94 -21.04 -11.29
C ASP A 470 -23.59 -19.78 -10.66
N VAL A 471 -24.81 -19.88 -10.10
CA VAL A 471 -25.45 -18.73 -9.42
C VAL A 471 -26.02 -19.22 -8.10
N ASP A 472 -25.36 -18.93 -7.00
CA ASP A 472 -25.72 -19.44 -5.69
C ASP A 472 -25.59 -18.43 -4.52
N LEU A 473 -25.43 -18.94 -3.30
CA LEU A 473 -25.36 -18.08 -2.12
C LEU A 473 -24.06 -17.28 -2.03
N ASP A 474 -22.98 -17.75 -2.65
CA ASP A 474 -21.68 -17.07 -2.63
C ASP A 474 -21.76 -15.79 -3.48
N ASP A 475 -22.45 -15.83 -4.62
CA ASP A 475 -22.81 -14.63 -5.40
C ASP A 475 -23.68 -13.66 -4.62
N PHE A 476 -24.69 -14.17 -3.90
CA PHE A 476 -25.56 -13.33 -3.11
C PHE A 476 -24.79 -12.60 -1.98
N VAL A 477 -23.77 -13.24 -1.41
CA VAL A 477 -22.89 -12.62 -0.42
C VAL A 477 -22.10 -11.47 -1.05
N LEU A 478 -21.61 -11.62 -2.28
CA LEU A 478 -20.91 -10.58 -3.02
C LEU A 478 -21.81 -9.37 -3.30
N LEU A 479 -23.01 -9.59 -3.85
CA LEU A 479 -23.97 -8.51 -4.09
C LEU A 479 -24.35 -7.78 -2.80
N LYS A 480 -24.62 -8.54 -1.72
CA LYS A 480 -25.00 -7.95 -0.44
C LYS A 480 -23.88 -7.05 0.13
N ASN A 481 -22.64 -7.46 -0.02
CA ASN A 481 -21.50 -6.71 0.50
C ASN A 481 -21.24 -5.43 -0.29
N ALA A 482 -21.57 -5.43 -1.58
CA ALA A 482 -21.47 -4.28 -2.46
C ALA A 482 -22.76 -3.43 -2.51
N PHE A 483 -23.86 -3.83 -1.84
CA PHE A 483 -25.14 -3.14 -1.99
C PHE A 483 -25.08 -1.63 -1.64
N GLY A 484 -25.43 -0.78 -2.62
CA GLY A 484 -25.37 0.67 -2.54
C GLY A 484 -24.02 1.28 -2.93
N THR A 485 -23.08 0.50 -3.46
CA THR A 485 -21.85 1.03 -4.07
C THR A 485 -22.12 1.53 -5.47
N THR A 486 -21.39 2.55 -5.87
CA THR A 486 -21.23 2.98 -7.26
C THR A 486 -19.77 2.72 -7.64
N TYR A 487 -19.56 2.14 -8.82
CA TYR A 487 -18.24 1.88 -9.38
C TYR A 487 -17.69 3.11 -10.11
#